data_AF-A0A914FDW6-F1
#
_entry.id   AF-A0A914FDW6-F1
#
_cell.length_a   1.000
_cell.length_b   1.000
_cell.length_c   1.000
_cell.angle_alpha   90.00
_cell.angle_beta   90.00
_cell.angle_gamma   90.00
#
_symmetry.space_group_name_H-M   'P 1'
#
loop_
_entity.id
_entity.type
_entity.pdbx_description
1 polymer ?
#
loop_
_entity_poly.entity_id
_entity_poly.type
_entity_poly.pdbx_seq_one_letter_code
_entity_poly.pdbx_strand_id
1 'polypeptide(L)'
;MHPEIMQFRASQHLRNPNEKSQTIGIGALPKSEKLEKNKEKREEKMAANLEPSLSPPSNGVRARGSLSVKDSSLTNASTTSNDRFDITGNLSVHVATLNCWALPQPWPFGSKHRRFRIDALIEALKESSFDIVCLQELWSENDFLRIVEQVSHIFPHRHYFHSGYTGSGTCLLSRWKIQSTLIHRYSLNGFPHHVHRGDWFGGKVVGLAEIIVEGYRLCVYTTHLHAEYNRDNDLYLPHRLSQAFELAQFVRHTSRDADLLILTGDFNIEPDDLGYHLIRNLANVHDAWLNREVCPDDCDLPSGMTCDRPDNCYTPKAMLKKKHLGKRLDYILYQSIQKPFDLVYCDNCFDVIPGEKRINYSDHLGVCAMFRLNKEAEKGWKEPLRIIDRRFLEETHDIVSEGEKRIIWDRRFFGAICFLLLLLIFGISQLGDAIDFQFSKYIVILVQFLLTLLLGFSFWYGMISLSIERRSITETIWNINDMLER
;
A
#
# COMPACT_ATOMS: atom_id res chain seq x y z
N MET A 1 -11.27 50.86 -7.51
CA MET A 1 -12.58 50.72 -6.85
C MET A 1 -12.59 49.37 -6.13
N HIS A 2 -13.18 49.36 -4.94
CA HIS A 2 -13.15 48.37 -3.86
C HIS A 2 -13.03 46.86 -4.21
N PRO A 3 -12.32 46.07 -3.36
CA PRO A 3 -12.42 44.62 -3.31
C PRO A 3 -13.49 44.16 -2.30
N GLU A 4 -14.19 43.06 -2.61
CA GLU A 4 -15.12 42.39 -1.70
C GLU A 4 -14.44 41.26 -0.93
N ILE A 5 -14.66 41.30 0.39
CA ILE A 5 -14.25 40.34 1.41
C ILE A 5 -15.43 39.40 1.65
N MET A 6 -15.22 38.09 1.57
CA MET A 6 -16.15 37.08 2.11
C MET A 6 -15.40 36.19 3.10
N GLN A 7 -15.87 36.24 4.35
CA GLN A 7 -15.30 35.65 5.54
C GLN A 7 -15.57 34.13 5.64
N PHE A 8 -14.52 33.37 5.95
CA PHE A 8 -14.63 32.00 6.46
C PHE A 8 -14.99 32.02 7.96
N ARG A 9 -16.07 31.34 8.34
CA ARG A 9 -16.47 31.12 9.75
C ARG A 9 -15.75 29.88 10.29
N ALA A 10 -14.83 30.09 11.23
CA ALA A 10 -14.31 29.05 12.11
C ALA A 10 -15.20 28.93 13.36
N SER A 11 -15.74 27.74 13.62
CA SER A 11 -16.48 27.43 14.84
C SER A 11 -15.53 27.05 15.97
N GLN A 12 -15.27 27.98 16.89
CA GLN A 12 -14.66 27.70 18.19
C GLN A 12 -15.74 27.24 19.18
N HIS A 13 -15.52 26.11 19.85
CA HIS A 13 -16.29 25.75 21.05
C HIS A 13 -15.45 26.00 22.30
N LEU A 14 -15.92 27.00 23.06
CA LEU A 14 -15.42 27.44 24.36
C LEU A 14 -15.78 26.43 25.45
N ARG A 15 -14.81 26.15 26.31
CA ARG A 15 -14.97 25.50 27.62
C ARG A 15 -15.64 26.47 28.59
N ASN A 16 -16.55 25.97 29.43
CA ASN A 16 -17.06 26.67 30.60
C ASN A 16 -16.70 25.88 31.87
N PRO A 17 -16.06 26.48 32.90
CA PRO A 17 -15.72 25.81 34.15
C PRO A 17 -16.70 26.20 35.26
N ASN A 18 -17.28 25.20 35.94
CA ASN A 18 -17.63 25.17 37.38
C ASN A 18 -18.82 24.25 37.62
N GLU A 19 -18.59 23.09 38.23
CA GLU A 19 -19.42 22.62 39.34
C GLU A 19 -18.63 21.67 40.24
N LYS A 20 -18.77 21.88 41.55
CA LYS A 20 -17.97 21.29 42.63
C LYS A 20 -18.59 19.98 43.12
N SER A 21 -17.69 19.01 43.36
CA SER A 21 -17.57 18.18 44.57
C SER A 21 -18.81 17.50 45.16
N GLN A 22 -18.92 16.17 44.96
CA GLN A 22 -19.30 15.24 46.02
C GLN A 22 -18.42 13.99 45.95
N THR A 23 -17.87 13.63 47.11
CA THR A 23 -16.92 12.52 47.32
C THR A 23 -17.63 11.37 48.04
N ILE A 24 -17.08 10.16 47.84
CA ILE A 24 -17.16 8.92 48.63
C ILE A 24 -18.02 7.79 48.04
N GLY A 25 -17.36 6.68 47.68
CA GLY A 25 -17.98 5.37 47.46
C GLY A 25 -17.07 4.38 46.71
N ILE A 26 -16.23 3.65 47.44
CA ILE A 26 -15.42 2.52 46.94
C ILE A 26 -16.37 1.39 46.49
N GLY A 27 -16.26 0.91 45.25
CA GLY A 27 -17.03 -0.24 44.76
C GLY A 27 -16.68 -0.69 43.33
N ALA A 28 -15.91 -1.78 43.23
CA ALA A 28 -15.82 -2.78 42.17
C ALA A 28 -15.92 -2.39 40.66
N LEU A 29 -14.82 -2.61 39.94
CA LEU A 29 -14.73 -2.65 38.46
C LEU A 29 -15.63 -3.74 37.83
N PRO A 30 -16.39 -3.46 36.76
CA PRO A 30 -17.11 -4.51 36.04
C PRO A 30 -16.26 -5.14 34.92
N LYS A 31 -16.33 -6.47 34.86
CA LYS A 31 -15.81 -7.35 33.79
C LYS A 31 -16.57 -7.09 32.48
N SER A 32 -16.08 -6.22 31.59
CA SER A 32 -16.73 -5.96 30.29
C SER A 32 -16.18 -6.79 29.11
N GLU A 33 -14.92 -7.26 29.13
CA GLU A 33 -14.34 -7.96 27.96
C GLU A 33 -14.66 -9.47 27.86
N LYS A 34 -15.06 -10.10 28.97
CA LYS A 34 -15.43 -11.54 28.99
C LYS A 34 -16.89 -11.79 28.63
N LEU A 35 -17.75 -10.77 28.67
CA LEU A 35 -19.16 -10.90 28.29
C LEU A 35 -19.36 -10.83 26.78
N GLU A 36 -18.60 -10.00 26.06
CA GLU A 36 -18.66 -9.89 24.60
C GLU A 36 -18.19 -11.18 23.88
N LYS A 37 -17.05 -11.74 24.31
CA LYS A 37 -16.53 -13.00 23.72
C LYS A 37 -17.45 -14.21 23.94
N ASN A 38 -18.26 -14.21 24.99
CA ASN A 38 -19.24 -15.27 25.25
C ASN A 38 -20.57 -15.05 24.52
N LYS A 39 -20.86 -13.80 24.10
CA LYS A 39 -22.04 -13.47 23.30
C LYS A 39 -21.82 -13.84 21.83
N GLU A 40 -20.63 -13.54 21.28
CA GLU A 40 -20.24 -13.94 19.92
C GLU A 40 -20.24 -15.47 19.74
N LYS A 41 -19.70 -16.23 20.70
CA LYS A 41 -19.72 -17.71 20.66
C LYS A 41 -21.11 -18.34 20.78
N ARG A 42 -22.10 -17.63 21.36
CA ARG A 42 -23.48 -18.11 21.48
C ARG A 42 -24.31 -17.80 20.23
N GLU A 43 -24.06 -16.65 19.59
CA GLU A 43 -24.72 -16.24 18.34
C GLU A 43 -24.24 -17.08 17.16
N GLU A 44 -22.96 -17.50 17.13
CA GLU A 44 -22.40 -18.38 16.10
C GLU A 44 -22.97 -19.81 16.16
N LYS A 45 -23.34 -20.29 17.36
CA LYS A 45 -24.03 -21.59 17.54
C LYS A 45 -25.52 -21.55 17.21
N MET A 46 -26.17 -20.39 17.24
CA MET A 46 -27.58 -20.24 16.83
C MET A 46 -27.73 -19.99 15.33
N ALA A 47 -26.73 -19.38 14.68
CA ALA A 47 -26.73 -19.15 13.22
C ALA A 47 -26.49 -20.41 12.37
N ALA A 48 -26.01 -21.51 12.97
CA ALA A 48 -25.78 -22.77 12.27
C ALA A 48 -27.07 -23.59 11.98
N ASN A 49 -28.25 -23.13 12.43
CA ASN A 49 -29.52 -23.86 12.30
C ASN A 49 -30.64 -23.09 11.57
N LEU A 50 -30.31 -22.07 10.79
CA LEU A 50 -31.29 -21.31 10.02
C LEU A 50 -30.86 -21.23 8.55
N GLU A 51 -31.36 -22.15 7.72
CA GLU A 51 -31.51 -21.92 6.29
C GLU A 51 -32.65 -20.91 6.06
N PRO A 52 -32.47 -19.90 5.21
CA PRO A 52 -33.60 -19.23 4.58
C PRO A 52 -33.63 -19.59 3.09
N SER A 53 -34.64 -20.36 2.71
CA SER A 53 -35.14 -20.51 1.35
C SER A 53 -35.67 -19.19 0.82
N LEU A 54 -35.08 -18.63 -0.23
CA LEU A 54 -35.71 -17.58 -1.05
C LEU A 54 -35.25 -17.73 -2.51
N SER A 55 -36.16 -18.24 -3.34
CA SER A 55 -36.11 -18.24 -4.81
C SER A 55 -36.57 -16.88 -5.38
N PRO A 56 -36.23 -16.55 -6.65
CA PRO A 56 -36.07 -15.16 -7.13
C PRO A 56 -37.32 -14.59 -7.80
N PRO A 57 -37.39 -13.26 -8.06
CA PRO A 57 -38.30 -12.73 -9.05
C PRO A 57 -37.67 -12.77 -10.45
N SER A 58 -38.33 -13.50 -11.33
CA SER A 58 -38.21 -13.44 -12.79
C SER A 58 -38.74 -12.13 -13.34
N ASN A 59 -37.96 -11.45 -14.19
CA ASN A 59 -38.34 -10.58 -15.32
C ASN A 59 -37.00 -10.04 -15.86
N GLY A 60 -36.51 -10.30 -17.07
CA GLY A 60 -37.23 -10.35 -18.34
C GLY A 60 -36.91 -9.11 -19.18
N VAL A 61 -35.62 -8.84 -19.46
CA VAL A 61 -35.23 -7.87 -20.49
C VAL A 61 -34.18 -8.51 -21.41
N ARG A 62 -34.57 -8.60 -22.68
CA ARG A 62 -33.83 -9.15 -23.83
C ARG A 62 -32.50 -8.44 -24.04
N ALA A 63 -31.39 -9.18 -23.99
CA ALA A 63 -30.18 -8.82 -24.70
C ALA A 63 -30.35 -9.20 -26.19
N ARG A 64 -30.37 -8.21 -27.08
CA ARG A 64 -30.17 -8.38 -28.53
C ARG A 64 -28.78 -7.84 -28.86
N GLY A 65 -28.05 -8.57 -29.70
CA GLY A 65 -26.97 -7.98 -30.50
C GLY A 65 -25.59 -8.63 -30.38
N SER A 66 -25.50 -9.96 -30.50
CA SER A 66 -24.28 -10.64 -30.91
C SER A 66 -23.89 -10.24 -32.34
N LEU A 67 -22.75 -9.59 -32.52
CA LEU A 67 -22.11 -9.50 -33.84
C LEU A 67 -21.06 -10.60 -33.94
N SER A 68 -21.44 -11.62 -34.71
CA SER A 68 -20.61 -12.74 -35.16
C SER A 68 -19.54 -12.24 -36.13
N VAL A 69 -18.27 -12.53 -35.86
CA VAL A 69 -17.25 -12.63 -36.90
C VAL A 69 -16.84 -14.10 -37.00
N LYS A 70 -17.12 -14.69 -38.17
CA LYS A 70 -16.77 -16.06 -38.53
C LYS A 70 -15.30 -16.16 -38.94
N ASP A 71 -14.69 -17.24 -38.48
CA ASP A 71 -13.58 -18.03 -39.05
C ASP A 71 -12.64 -17.40 -40.09
N SER A 72 -11.37 -17.33 -39.71
CA SER A 72 -10.27 -17.79 -40.58
C SER A 72 -9.06 -18.25 -39.75
N SER A 73 -8.87 -19.56 -39.69
CA SER A 73 -7.59 -20.29 -39.56
C SER A 73 -6.40 -19.58 -38.89
N LEU A 74 -6.17 -19.88 -37.61
CA LEU A 74 -4.92 -19.59 -36.90
C LEU A 74 -3.86 -20.63 -37.25
N THR A 75 -2.93 -20.26 -38.13
CA THR A 75 -1.62 -20.88 -38.22
C THR A 75 -0.66 -20.20 -37.25
N ASN A 76 0.04 -21.01 -36.45
CA ASN A 76 1.15 -20.60 -35.57
C ASN A 76 2.07 -19.58 -36.25
N ALA A 77 2.16 -18.38 -35.67
CA ALA A 77 3.15 -17.39 -36.04
C ALA A 77 3.74 -16.76 -34.79
N SER A 78 5.06 -16.86 -34.68
CA SER A 78 5.92 -16.10 -33.77
C SER A 78 5.57 -14.62 -33.80
N THR A 79 5.20 -14.07 -32.65
CA THR A 79 4.89 -12.65 -32.44
C THR A 79 6.15 -11.81 -32.63
N THR A 80 6.30 -11.23 -33.82
CA THR A 80 7.32 -10.23 -34.13
C THR A 80 6.84 -8.84 -33.68
N SER A 81 7.79 -7.93 -33.52
CA SER A 81 7.68 -6.54 -33.01
C SER A 81 6.67 -5.60 -33.72
N ASN A 82 5.93 -6.07 -34.73
CA ASN A 82 5.16 -5.22 -35.64
C ASN A 82 3.71 -4.91 -35.21
N ASP A 83 3.13 -5.59 -34.21
CA ASP A 83 1.73 -5.36 -33.76
C ASP A 83 1.56 -4.20 -32.74
N ARG A 84 2.64 -3.44 -32.46
CA ARG A 84 2.71 -2.48 -31.34
C ARG A 84 2.77 -1.02 -31.76
N PHE A 85 2.85 -0.84 -33.06
CA PHE A 85 2.50 0.40 -33.70
C PHE A 85 1.00 0.34 -33.98
N ASP A 86 0.26 1.37 -33.61
CA ASP A 86 -1.07 1.51 -34.18
C ASP A 86 -0.98 1.65 -35.72
N ILE A 87 -2.12 1.68 -36.39
CA ILE A 87 -2.23 1.81 -37.86
C ILE A 87 -1.46 3.06 -38.38
N THR A 88 -1.15 4.02 -37.50
CA THR A 88 -0.43 5.26 -37.78
C THR A 88 1.06 5.23 -37.42
N GLY A 89 1.59 4.13 -36.88
CA GLY A 89 3.00 4.01 -36.54
C GLY A 89 3.37 4.52 -35.15
N ASN A 90 2.44 4.69 -34.21
CA ASN A 90 2.73 5.24 -32.88
C ASN A 90 3.03 4.15 -31.84
N LEU A 91 4.10 4.33 -31.06
CA LEU A 91 4.47 3.45 -29.95
C LEU A 91 3.40 3.53 -28.86
N SER A 92 2.80 2.39 -28.50
CA SER A 92 1.89 2.27 -27.36
C SER A 92 2.52 1.43 -26.24
N VAL A 93 2.29 1.82 -24.99
CA VAL A 93 2.80 1.18 -23.78
C VAL A 93 1.64 0.84 -22.87
N HIS A 94 1.36 -0.45 -22.70
CA HIS A 94 0.31 -0.96 -21.83
C HIS A 94 0.90 -1.40 -20.49
N VAL A 95 0.43 -0.80 -19.40
CA VAL A 95 0.91 -1.08 -18.05
C VAL A 95 -0.23 -1.57 -17.17
N ALA A 96 0.03 -2.55 -16.33
CA ALA A 96 -0.87 -2.96 -15.27
C ALA A 96 -0.14 -3.08 -13.92
N THR A 97 -0.87 -2.83 -12.84
CA THR A 97 -0.40 -3.07 -11.47
C THR A 97 -1.42 -3.84 -10.65
N LEU A 98 -0.95 -4.70 -9.75
CA LEU A 98 -1.80 -5.49 -8.85
C LEU A 98 -1.08 -5.82 -7.53
N ASN A 99 -1.68 -5.41 -6.40
CA ASN A 99 -1.43 -6.05 -5.12
C ASN A 99 -2.03 -7.47 -5.16
N CYS A 100 -1.17 -8.49 -5.13
CA CYS A 100 -1.55 -9.89 -5.29
C CYS A 100 -2.08 -10.54 -4.01
N TRP A 101 -1.88 -9.91 -2.84
CA TRP A 101 -2.18 -10.47 -1.53
C TRP A 101 -1.74 -11.94 -1.43
N ALA A 102 -0.45 -12.22 -1.61
CA ALA A 102 0.08 -13.58 -1.71
C ALA A 102 0.90 -13.96 -0.47
N LEU A 103 0.33 -13.78 0.72
CA LEU A 103 1.00 -14.16 1.99
C LEU A 103 1.23 -15.68 2.02
N PRO A 104 2.47 -16.16 2.25
CA PRO A 104 2.85 -17.54 2.04
C PRO A 104 2.31 -18.50 3.11
N GLN A 105 1.89 -17.98 4.25
CA GLN A 105 1.38 -18.78 5.36
C GLN A 105 0.05 -19.47 5.04
N PRO A 106 -0.30 -20.58 5.70
CA PRO A 106 -1.63 -21.18 5.59
C PRO A 106 -2.71 -20.24 6.12
N TRP A 107 -3.92 -20.34 5.56
CA TRP A 107 -5.11 -19.70 6.14
C TRP A 107 -5.34 -20.21 7.58
N PRO A 108 -5.65 -19.35 8.57
CA PRO A 108 -6.08 -17.95 8.45
C PRO A 108 -4.97 -16.89 8.55
N PHE A 109 -3.70 -17.29 8.63
CA PHE A 109 -2.58 -16.36 8.81
C PHE A 109 -2.03 -15.81 7.49
N GLY A 110 -2.19 -16.57 6.40
CA GLY A 110 -1.88 -16.09 5.05
C GLY A 110 -3.12 -16.03 4.16
N SER A 111 -2.90 -15.78 2.87
CA SER A 111 -3.97 -15.36 1.98
C SER A 111 -4.83 -16.52 1.50
N LYS A 112 -6.14 -16.31 1.50
CA LYS A 112 -7.12 -17.32 1.09
C LYS A 112 -6.96 -17.63 -0.41
N HIS A 113 -7.08 -18.92 -0.75
CA HIS A 113 -6.98 -19.43 -2.13
C HIS A 113 -5.68 -19.05 -2.90
N ARG A 114 -4.58 -18.72 -2.20
CA ARG A 114 -3.34 -18.18 -2.82
C ARG A 114 -2.92 -18.92 -4.09
N ARG A 115 -2.68 -20.24 -4.02
CA ARG A 115 -2.21 -21.02 -5.18
C ARG A 115 -3.15 -20.93 -6.39
N PHE A 116 -4.46 -21.08 -6.15
CA PHE A 116 -5.48 -20.97 -7.19
C PHE A 116 -5.49 -19.58 -7.84
N ARG A 117 -5.38 -18.51 -7.03
CA ARG A 117 -5.34 -17.14 -7.55
C ARG A 117 -4.07 -16.84 -8.33
N ILE A 118 -2.91 -17.33 -7.88
CA ILE A 118 -1.65 -17.21 -8.62
C ILE A 118 -1.74 -17.95 -9.96
N ASP A 119 -2.32 -19.16 -9.99
CA ASP A 119 -2.52 -19.90 -11.24
C ASP A 119 -3.48 -19.17 -12.18
N ALA A 120 -4.59 -18.63 -11.67
CA ALA A 120 -5.50 -17.82 -12.46
C ALA A 120 -4.82 -16.55 -13.00
N LEU A 121 -3.99 -15.88 -12.18
CA LEU A 121 -3.22 -14.70 -12.59
C LEU A 121 -2.27 -15.05 -13.73
N ILE A 122 -1.59 -16.20 -13.67
CA ILE A 122 -0.72 -16.69 -14.75
C ILE A 122 -1.50 -16.82 -16.06
N GLU A 123 -2.68 -17.44 -16.04
CA GLU A 123 -3.51 -17.59 -17.25
C GLU A 123 -4.00 -16.23 -17.78
N ALA A 124 -4.43 -15.33 -16.90
CA ALA A 124 -4.79 -13.96 -17.31
C ALA A 124 -3.60 -13.21 -17.92
N LEU A 125 -2.40 -13.36 -17.37
CA LEU A 125 -1.19 -12.75 -17.93
C LEU A 125 -0.84 -13.34 -19.31
N LYS A 126 -1.10 -14.63 -19.52
CA LYS A 126 -0.87 -15.31 -20.81
C LYS A 126 -1.74 -14.74 -21.93
N GLU A 127 -2.97 -14.39 -21.60
CA GLU A 127 -3.95 -13.84 -22.55
C GLU A 127 -3.89 -12.31 -22.66
N SER A 128 -3.12 -11.65 -21.79
CA SER A 128 -3.09 -10.18 -21.72
C SER A 128 -2.30 -9.51 -22.84
N SER A 129 -2.72 -8.29 -23.18
CA SER A 129 -1.98 -7.37 -24.06
C SER A 129 -1.03 -6.43 -23.29
N PHE A 130 -0.82 -6.66 -21.99
CA PHE A 130 0.06 -5.81 -21.18
C PHE A 130 1.52 -5.97 -21.58
N ASP A 131 2.27 -4.87 -21.49
CA ASP A 131 3.69 -4.83 -21.82
C ASP A 131 4.57 -4.85 -20.60
N ILE A 132 4.09 -4.18 -19.56
CA ILE A 132 4.74 -4.07 -18.26
C ILE A 132 3.69 -4.39 -17.20
N VAL A 133 4.02 -5.31 -16.30
CA VAL A 133 3.16 -5.67 -15.17
C VAL A 133 3.95 -5.52 -13.88
N CYS A 134 3.44 -4.71 -12.97
CA CYS A 134 4.02 -4.48 -11.65
C CYS A 134 3.17 -5.18 -10.59
N LEU A 135 3.78 -6.07 -9.81
CA LEU A 135 3.05 -6.82 -8.78
C LEU A 135 3.56 -6.44 -7.39
N GLN A 136 2.64 -6.32 -6.44
CA GLN A 136 2.92 -6.10 -5.02
C GLN A 136 2.39 -7.29 -4.20
N GLU A 137 2.86 -7.41 -2.95
CA GLU A 137 2.54 -8.52 -2.04
C GLU A 137 2.78 -9.94 -2.59
N LEU A 138 3.70 -10.08 -3.54
CA LEU A 138 4.17 -11.37 -4.01
C LEU A 138 5.32 -11.86 -3.13
N TRP A 139 5.01 -12.20 -1.88
CA TRP A 139 6.00 -12.43 -0.83
C TRP A 139 6.82 -13.73 -1.00
N SER A 140 6.29 -14.74 -1.71
CA SER A 140 6.97 -16.01 -1.91
C SER A 140 7.82 -15.99 -3.18
N GLU A 141 9.12 -16.23 -3.06
CA GLU A 141 10.01 -16.42 -4.20
C GLU A 141 9.56 -17.58 -5.10
N ASN A 142 9.00 -18.65 -4.53
CA ASN A 142 8.46 -19.76 -5.31
C ASN A 142 7.24 -19.34 -6.16
N ASP A 143 6.34 -18.52 -5.60
CA ASP A 143 5.19 -18.01 -6.36
C ASP A 143 5.68 -17.07 -7.49
N PHE A 144 6.70 -16.25 -7.23
CA PHE A 144 7.36 -15.43 -8.27
C PHE A 144 8.01 -16.25 -9.38
N LEU A 145 8.83 -17.25 -9.03
CA LEU A 145 9.51 -18.11 -10.01
C LEU A 145 8.49 -18.90 -10.86
N ARG A 146 7.40 -19.38 -10.26
CA ARG A 146 6.30 -20.05 -10.97
C ARG A 146 5.65 -19.14 -12.00
N ILE A 147 5.33 -17.89 -11.64
CA ILE A 147 4.78 -16.92 -12.59
C ILE A 147 5.76 -16.71 -13.74
N VAL A 148 7.02 -16.40 -13.42
CA VAL A 148 8.07 -16.11 -14.38
C VAL A 148 8.28 -17.25 -15.38
N GLU A 149 8.34 -18.49 -14.91
CA GLU A 149 8.49 -19.66 -15.78
C GLU A 149 7.36 -19.75 -16.79
N GLN A 150 6.11 -19.63 -16.34
CA GLN A 150 4.91 -19.82 -17.14
C GLN A 150 4.64 -18.68 -18.14
N VAL A 151 5.05 -17.45 -17.82
CA VAL A 151 4.80 -16.27 -18.68
C VAL A 151 6.05 -15.81 -19.43
N SER A 152 7.15 -16.56 -19.36
CA SER A 152 8.46 -16.20 -19.94
C SER A 152 8.45 -15.92 -21.44
N HIS A 153 7.58 -16.59 -22.20
CA HIS A 153 7.40 -16.37 -23.64
C HIS A 153 6.72 -15.03 -23.97
N ILE A 154 6.04 -14.43 -22.99
CA ILE A 154 5.36 -13.13 -23.12
C ILE A 154 6.21 -12.06 -22.45
N PHE A 155 6.59 -12.26 -21.20
CA PHE A 155 7.43 -11.36 -20.42
C PHE A 155 8.82 -11.99 -20.20
N PRO A 156 9.71 -12.00 -21.21
CA PRO A 156 11.03 -12.60 -21.09
C PRO A 156 11.92 -11.87 -20.07
N HIS A 157 11.61 -10.60 -19.77
CA HIS A 157 12.37 -9.80 -18.83
C HIS A 157 11.59 -9.61 -17.53
N ARG A 158 12.27 -9.77 -16.40
CA ARG A 158 11.65 -9.68 -15.09
C ARG A 158 12.65 -9.22 -14.05
N HIS A 159 12.16 -8.64 -12.96
CA HIS A 159 12.96 -8.28 -11.81
C HIS A 159 12.16 -8.35 -10.52
N TYR A 160 12.72 -8.96 -9.49
CA TYR A 160 12.17 -8.95 -8.12
C TYR A 160 13.03 -8.05 -7.25
N PHE A 161 12.42 -7.04 -6.62
CA PHE A 161 13.17 -6.04 -5.86
C PHE A 161 13.41 -6.51 -4.42
N HIS A 162 14.41 -7.34 -4.18
CA HIS A 162 14.65 -7.94 -2.85
C HIS A 162 14.91 -6.90 -1.75
N SER A 163 14.29 -7.09 -0.58
CA SER A 163 14.48 -6.26 0.62
C SER A 163 13.96 -6.98 1.88
N GLY A 164 14.30 -6.45 3.06
CA GLY A 164 13.78 -6.93 4.33
C GLY A 164 14.15 -8.39 4.66
N TYR A 165 13.43 -8.94 5.64
CA TYR A 165 13.51 -10.35 6.02
C TYR A 165 12.57 -11.21 5.18
N THR A 166 11.35 -10.74 4.90
CA THR A 166 10.35 -11.51 4.14
C THR A 166 10.41 -11.28 2.63
N GLY A 167 11.27 -10.39 2.13
CA GLY A 167 11.16 -9.83 0.78
C GLY A 167 10.30 -8.57 0.78
N SER A 168 10.48 -7.70 -0.22
CA SER A 168 9.63 -6.51 -0.43
C SER A 168 8.21 -6.85 -0.90
N GLY A 169 8.04 -8.03 -1.51
CA GLY A 169 6.82 -8.42 -2.20
C GLY A 169 6.61 -7.71 -3.54
N THR A 170 7.56 -6.90 -4.02
CA THR A 170 7.40 -6.10 -5.23
C THR A 170 8.24 -6.63 -6.40
N CYS A 171 7.63 -6.81 -7.56
CA CYS A 171 8.32 -7.21 -8.78
C CYS A 171 7.76 -6.53 -10.04
N LEU A 172 8.50 -6.69 -11.13
CA LEU A 172 8.16 -6.18 -12.45
C LEU A 172 8.40 -7.27 -13.50
N LEU A 173 7.42 -7.45 -14.39
CA LEU A 173 7.48 -8.27 -15.59
C LEU A 173 7.43 -7.34 -16.81
N SER A 174 8.24 -7.60 -17.82
CA SER A 174 8.36 -6.75 -19.01
C SER A 174 8.54 -7.58 -20.27
N ARG A 175 7.83 -7.18 -21.32
CA ARG A 175 8.03 -7.68 -22.69
C ARG A 175 9.37 -7.23 -23.27
N TRP A 176 9.85 -6.06 -22.84
CA TRP A 176 11.08 -5.44 -23.34
C TRP A 176 12.24 -5.56 -22.37
N LYS A 177 13.45 -5.47 -22.91
CA LYS A 177 14.68 -5.59 -22.14
C LYS A 177 14.79 -4.49 -21.09
N ILE A 178 14.90 -4.91 -19.83
CA ILE A 178 15.30 -4.06 -18.72
C ILE A 178 16.79 -3.77 -18.87
N GLN A 179 17.15 -2.50 -19.04
CA GLN A 179 18.54 -2.06 -19.23
C GLN A 179 19.27 -1.95 -17.91
N SER A 180 18.61 -1.36 -16.92
CA SER A 180 19.14 -1.17 -15.58
C SER A 180 18.01 -1.22 -14.55
N THR A 181 18.38 -1.49 -13.30
CA THR A 181 17.47 -1.46 -12.17
C THR A 181 18.12 -0.72 -11.02
N LEU A 182 17.32 0.01 -10.25
CA LEU A 182 17.75 0.66 -9.01
C LEU A 182 16.68 0.44 -7.93
N ILE A 183 17.10 0.30 -6.69
CA ILE A 183 16.21 0.10 -5.56
C ILE A 183 16.48 1.14 -4.49
N HIS A 184 15.42 1.70 -3.91
CA HIS A 184 15.49 2.53 -2.71
C HIS A 184 14.66 1.90 -1.60
N ARG A 185 15.33 1.54 -0.50
CA ARG A 185 14.68 1.03 0.70
C ARG A 185 14.23 2.20 1.55
N TYR A 186 12.96 2.23 1.91
CA TYR A 186 12.47 3.30 2.77
C TYR A 186 13.10 3.23 4.15
N SER A 187 13.39 4.40 4.70
CA SER A 187 14.08 4.54 5.97
C SER A 187 13.21 4.14 7.17
N LEU A 188 11.88 4.29 7.06
CA LEU A 188 10.90 3.98 8.10
C LEU A 188 9.89 2.94 7.60
N ASN A 189 9.72 1.83 8.33
CA ASN A 189 8.84 0.72 7.95
C ASN A 189 7.96 0.22 9.11
N GLY A 190 7.69 1.06 10.10
CA GLY A 190 6.91 0.68 11.29
C GLY A 190 7.81 0.22 12.44
N PHE A 191 7.27 -0.60 13.34
CA PHE A 191 7.97 -0.98 14.58
C PHE A 191 8.28 -2.48 14.63
N PRO A 192 9.52 -2.88 14.97
CA PRO A 192 9.92 -4.28 15.01
C PRO A 192 9.12 -5.15 15.97
N HIS A 193 8.63 -4.56 17.07
CA HIS A 193 7.87 -5.27 18.09
C HIS A 193 6.39 -5.43 17.74
N HIS A 194 5.90 -4.73 16.72
CA HIS A 194 4.57 -4.95 16.16
C HIS A 194 4.59 -6.13 15.19
N VAL A 195 4.92 -7.31 15.70
CA VAL A 195 5.08 -8.56 14.90
C VAL A 195 3.82 -8.97 14.13
N HIS A 196 2.67 -8.46 14.53
CA HIS A 196 1.38 -8.65 13.85
C HIS A 196 1.17 -7.70 12.67
N ARG A 197 2.11 -6.79 12.41
CA ARG A 197 2.16 -5.82 11.32
C ARG A 197 3.40 -6.12 10.48
N GLY A 198 3.22 -6.58 9.25
CA GLY A 198 4.30 -7.18 8.46
C GLY A 198 5.31 -6.18 7.88
N ASP A 199 4.97 -4.89 7.82
CA ASP A 199 5.72 -3.88 7.05
C ASP A 199 7.20 -3.78 7.46
N TRP A 200 7.49 -3.87 8.75
CA TRP A 200 8.87 -3.76 9.24
C TRP A 200 9.75 -4.90 8.74
N PHE A 201 9.19 -6.11 8.68
CA PHE A 201 9.89 -7.30 8.18
C PHE A 201 9.97 -7.35 6.66
N GLY A 202 8.98 -6.76 5.96
CA GLY A 202 9.01 -6.62 4.51
C GLY A 202 10.11 -5.68 4.02
N GLY A 203 10.40 -4.64 4.80
CA GLY A 203 11.37 -3.61 4.42
C GLY A 203 10.94 -2.94 3.11
N LYS A 204 9.84 -2.18 3.14
CA LYS A 204 9.20 -1.59 1.96
C LYS A 204 10.20 -0.79 1.11
N VAL A 205 9.97 -0.78 -0.20
CA VAL A 205 10.89 -0.19 -1.19
C VAL A 205 10.12 0.48 -2.33
N VAL A 206 10.80 1.36 -3.06
CA VAL A 206 10.51 1.62 -4.47
C VAL A 206 11.59 0.97 -5.33
N GLY A 207 11.16 0.24 -6.35
CA GLY A 207 12.01 -0.30 -7.40
C GLY A 207 11.86 0.51 -8.68
N LEU A 208 12.98 0.86 -9.33
CA LEU A 208 13.07 1.44 -10.66
C LEU A 208 13.59 0.39 -11.64
N ALA A 209 12.92 0.25 -12.77
CA ALA A 209 13.41 -0.42 -13.97
C ALA A 209 13.49 0.58 -15.13
N GLU A 210 14.67 0.69 -15.74
CA GLU A 210 14.85 1.46 -16.96
C GLU A 210 14.68 0.52 -18.16
N ILE A 211 13.79 0.87 -19.08
CA ILE A 211 13.45 0.09 -20.26
C ILE A 211 13.61 0.99 -21.48
N ILE A 212 14.30 0.50 -22.52
CA ILE A 212 14.41 1.21 -23.80
C ILE A 212 13.57 0.47 -24.84
N VAL A 213 12.64 1.19 -25.47
CA VAL A 213 11.74 0.67 -26.49
C VAL A 213 11.83 1.55 -27.72
N GLU A 214 12.31 1.01 -28.84
CA GLU A 214 12.43 1.76 -30.10
C GLU A 214 13.20 3.10 -29.95
N GLY A 215 14.20 3.14 -29.09
CA GLY A 215 14.99 4.33 -28.79
C GLY A 215 14.40 5.27 -27.73
N TYR A 216 13.18 5.01 -27.25
CA TYR A 216 12.54 5.78 -26.18
C TYR A 216 12.82 5.16 -24.80
N ARG A 217 13.21 6.00 -23.84
CA ARG A 217 13.57 5.63 -22.48
C ARG A 217 12.36 5.72 -21.56
N LEU A 218 11.93 4.57 -21.05
CA LEU A 218 10.88 4.44 -20.05
C LEU A 218 11.51 4.23 -18.67
N CYS A 219 11.14 5.05 -17.70
CA CYS A 219 11.47 4.83 -16.28
C CYS A 219 10.22 4.33 -15.57
N VAL A 220 10.20 3.04 -15.23
CA VAL A 220 9.08 2.37 -14.58
C VAL A 220 9.40 2.14 -13.11
N TYR A 221 8.51 2.59 -12.24
CA TYR A 221 8.61 2.43 -10.80
C TYR A 221 7.49 1.55 -10.28
N THR A 222 7.80 0.70 -9.30
CA THR A 222 6.81 -0.06 -8.52
C THR A 222 7.11 0.11 -7.03
N THR A 223 6.08 0.35 -6.23
CA THR A 223 6.21 0.47 -4.77
C THR A 223 5.04 -0.19 -4.06
N HIS A 224 5.25 -0.50 -2.78
CA HIS A 224 4.21 -0.87 -1.84
C HIS A 224 4.48 -0.11 -0.53
N LEU A 225 3.79 0.99 -0.31
CA LEU A 225 4.00 1.82 0.88
C LEU A 225 3.46 1.13 2.14
N HIS A 226 3.80 1.67 3.31
CA HIS A 226 3.40 1.12 4.59
C HIS A 226 1.88 1.17 4.75
N ALA A 227 1.28 0.11 5.28
CA ALA A 227 -0.17 0.02 5.42
C ALA A 227 -0.77 1.02 6.43
N GLU A 228 -2.01 1.44 6.17
CA GLU A 228 -2.86 2.14 7.14
C GLU A 228 -3.62 1.11 7.98
N TYR A 229 -3.29 1.02 9.27
CA TYR A 229 -3.90 0.05 10.16
C TYR A 229 -5.06 0.59 10.99
N ASN A 230 -5.14 1.91 11.17
CA ASN A 230 -6.20 2.59 11.91
C ASN A 230 -6.26 4.08 11.52
N ARG A 231 -7.26 4.46 10.73
CA ARG A 231 -7.50 5.84 10.28
C ARG A 231 -7.71 6.83 11.43
N ASP A 232 -8.44 6.43 12.47
CA ASP A 232 -8.83 7.30 13.59
C ASP A 232 -7.66 7.58 14.56
N ASN A 233 -6.67 6.68 14.58
CA ASN A 233 -5.49 6.80 15.45
C ASN A 233 -4.27 6.23 14.74
N ASP A 234 -3.74 7.00 13.80
CA ASP A 234 -2.70 6.53 12.92
C ASP A 234 -1.29 6.79 13.45
N LEU A 235 -0.80 5.84 14.24
CA LEU A 235 0.57 5.86 14.77
C LEU A 235 1.65 5.87 13.65
N TYR A 236 1.32 5.38 12.46
CA TYR A 236 2.27 5.19 11.35
C TYR A 236 2.22 6.33 10.33
N LEU A 237 1.35 7.32 10.51
CA LEU A 237 1.23 8.44 9.57
C LEU A 237 2.58 9.15 9.33
N PRO A 238 3.41 9.46 10.35
CA PRO A 238 4.75 10.03 10.11
C PRO A 238 5.63 9.11 9.26
N HIS A 239 5.53 7.79 9.43
CA HIS A 239 6.30 6.83 8.63
C HIS A 239 5.82 6.83 7.18
N ARG A 240 4.49 6.77 6.96
CA ARG A 240 3.91 6.82 5.60
C ARG A 240 4.25 8.12 4.88
N LEU A 241 4.20 9.26 5.57
CA LEU A 241 4.56 10.55 4.98
C LEU A 241 6.07 10.64 4.65
N SER A 242 6.95 10.14 5.53
CA SER A 242 8.37 10.00 5.20
C SER A 242 8.59 9.11 3.97
N GLN A 243 7.89 7.97 3.87
CA GLN A 243 7.98 7.11 2.69
C GLN A 243 7.47 7.80 1.41
N ALA A 244 6.36 8.51 1.49
CA ALA A 244 5.79 9.29 0.39
C ALA A 244 6.76 10.39 -0.08
N PHE A 245 7.41 11.07 0.86
CA PHE A 245 8.44 12.07 0.59
C PHE A 245 9.68 11.44 -0.07
N GLU A 246 10.22 10.35 0.50
CA GLU A 246 11.35 9.60 -0.06
C GLU A 246 11.04 9.07 -1.47
N LEU A 247 9.84 8.53 -1.69
CA LEU A 247 9.38 8.07 -3.01
C LEU A 247 9.41 9.21 -4.02
N ALA A 248 8.82 10.35 -3.67
CA ALA A 248 8.69 11.47 -4.58
C ALA A 248 10.06 12.08 -4.93
N GLN A 249 10.97 12.18 -3.96
CA GLN A 249 12.36 12.58 -4.22
C GLN A 249 13.07 11.57 -5.12
N PHE A 250 13.00 10.28 -4.79
CA PHE A 250 13.65 9.24 -5.58
C PHE A 250 13.21 9.27 -7.03
N VAL A 251 11.90 9.34 -7.28
CA VAL A 251 11.31 9.45 -8.62
C VAL A 251 11.79 10.73 -9.32
N ARG A 252 11.70 11.89 -8.65
CA ARG A 252 12.13 13.19 -9.19
C ARG A 252 13.60 13.20 -9.63
N HIS A 253 14.47 12.56 -8.86
CA HIS A 253 15.92 12.58 -9.09
C HIS A 253 16.37 11.55 -10.13
N THR A 254 15.64 10.45 -10.28
CA THR A 254 16.04 9.34 -11.17
C THR A 254 15.37 9.37 -12.54
N SER A 255 14.31 10.18 -12.73
CA SER A 255 13.54 10.21 -13.99
C SER A 255 13.89 11.34 -14.96
N ARG A 256 14.84 12.23 -14.64
CA ARG A 256 15.09 13.48 -15.39
C ARG A 256 15.31 13.31 -16.89
N ASP A 257 15.92 12.20 -17.26
CA ASP A 257 16.31 11.89 -18.63
C ASP A 257 15.36 10.87 -19.29
N ALA A 258 14.25 10.52 -18.65
CA ALA A 258 13.25 9.62 -19.22
C ALA A 258 12.44 10.33 -20.30
N ASP A 259 11.96 9.60 -21.29
CA ASP A 259 10.94 10.09 -22.21
C ASP A 259 9.55 9.99 -21.55
N LEU A 260 9.29 8.85 -20.89
CA LEU A 260 8.08 8.58 -20.12
C LEU A 260 8.43 7.99 -18.75
N LEU A 261 7.92 8.62 -17.70
CA LEU A 261 7.90 8.12 -16.33
C LEU A 261 6.57 7.41 -16.08
N ILE A 262 6.62 6.22 -15.50
CA ILE A 262 5.44 5.49 -15.02
C ILE A 262 5.71 5.02 -13.60
N LEU A 263 4.91 5.46 -12.63
CA LEU A 263 5.01 5.06 -11.23
C LEU A 263 3.75 4.28 -10.84
N THR A 264 3.93 3.06 -10.36
CA THR A 264 2.84 2.12 -10.09
C THR A 264 2.90 1.56 -8.68
N GLY A 265 1.77 1.02 -8.23
CA GLY A 265 1.71 0.12 -7.08
C GLY A 265 0.64 0.49 -6.07
N ASP A 266 0.68 -0.22 -4.93
CA ASP A 266 -0.18 0.00 -3.79
C ASP A 266 0.44 1.04 -2.86
N PHE A 267 -0.18 2.22 -2.82
CA PHE A 267 0.32 3.32 -2.03
C PHE A 267 -0.22 3.29 -0.62
N ASN A 268 -1.20 2.45 -0.27
CA ASN A 268 -1.86 2.45 1.04
C ASN A 268 -2.33 3.86 1.48
N ILE A 269 -2.64 4.72 0.51
CA ILE A 269 -2.95 6.14 0.69
C ILE A 269 -4.13 6.45 -0.24
N GLU A 270 -5.15 7.13 0.28
CA GLU A 270 -6.34 7.52 -0.46
C GLU A 270 -6.13 8.87 -1.21
N PRO A 271 -6.92 9.20 -2.24
CA PRO A 271 -6.67 10.38 -3.08
C PRO A 271 -6.81 11.74 -2.39
N ASP A 272 -7.47 11.77 -1.23
CA ASP A 272 -7.66 12.94 -0.36
C ASP A 272 -6.55 13.09 0.69
N ASP A 273 -5.66 12.12 0.80
CA ASP A 273 -4.59 12.12 1.77
C ASP A 273 -3.44 13.04 1.38
N LEU A 274 -2.84 13.67 2.40
CA LEU A 274 -1.64 14.50 2.26
C LEU A 274 -0.51 13.76 1.53
N GLY A 275 -0.30 12.47 1.82
CA GLY A 275 0.75 11.67 1.18
C GLY A 275 0.57 11.54 -0.34
N TYR A 276 -0.67 11.44 -0.82
CA TYR A 276 -0.98 11.35 -2.25
C TYR A 276 -0.67 12.67 -2.95
N HIS A 277 -1.10 13.78 -2.34
CA HIS A 277 -0.80 15.12 -2.84
C HIS A 277 0.70 15.42 -2.83
N LEU A 278 1.40 15.03 -1.76
CA LEU A 278 2.84 15.16 -1.64
C LEU A 278 3.57 14.44 -2.77
N ILE A 279 3.22 13.19 -3.05
CA ILE A 279 3.82 12.40 -4.14
C ILE A 279 3.62 13.08 -5.50
N ARG A 280 2.37 13.40 -5.84
CA ARG A 280 2.03 14.03 -7.13
C ARG A 280 2.73 15.37 -7.32
N ASN A 281 2.75 16.20 -6.28
CA ASN A 281 3.34 17.52 -6.29
C ASN A 281 4.87 17.48 -6.41
N LEU A 282 5.54 16.72 -5.56
CA LEU A 282 7.01 16.72 -5.50
C LEU A 282 7.65 15.94 -6.67
N ALA A 283 7.06 14.81 -7.05
CA ALA A 283 7.50 14.03 -8.21
C ALA A 283 7.05 14.64 -9.54
N ASN A 284 6.10 15.60 -9.52
CA ASN A 284 5.46 16.21 -10.68
C ASN A 284 4.83 15.18 -11.63
N VAL A 285 3.93 14.36 -11.09
CA VAL A 285 3.27 13.26 -11.81
C VAL A 285 1.75 13.43 -11.83
N HIS A 286 1.15 12.97 -12.92
CA HIS A 286 -0.29 12.96 -13.15
C HIS A 286 -0.89 11.60 -12.76
N ASP A 287 -2.14 11.61 -12.31
CA ASP A 287 -2.87 10.39 -11.98
C ASP A 287 -3.64 9.93 -13.22
N ALA A 288 -3.29 8.74 -13.75
CA ALA A 288 -3.91 8.22 -14.96
C ALA A 288 -5.42 8.02 -14.80
N TRP A 289 -5.88 7.66 -13.60
CA TRP A 289 -7.31 7.50 -13.34
C TRP A 289 -8.04 8.83 -13.49
N LEU A 290 -7.51 9.90 -12.89
CA LEU A 290 -8.15 11.22 -12.91
C LEU A 290 -8.06 11.90 -14.28
N ASN A 291 -7.05 11.55 -15.07
CA ASN A 291 -6.82 12.12 -16.40
C ASN A 291 -7.49 11.34 -17.54
N ARG A 292 -8.14 10.19 -17.26
CA ARG A 292 -8.81 9.40 -18.30
C ARG A 292 -9.96 10.17 -18.93
N GLU A 293 -10.21 9.95 -20.22
CA GLU A 293 -11.44 10.42 -20.85
C GLU A 293 -12.63 9.66 -20.24
N VAL A 294 -13.63 10.40 -19.76
CA VAL A 294 -14.87 9.83 -19.22
C VAL A 294 -15.97 10.07 -20.24
N CYS A 295 -16.59 8.99 -20.73
CA CYS A 295 -17.77 9.07 -21.57
C CYS A 295 -18.91 9.72 -20.77
N PRO A 296 -19.51 10.85 -21.23
CA PRO A 296 -20.56 11.55 -20.50
C PRO A 296 -21.83 10.71 -20.23
N ASP A 297 -22.04 9.67 -21.04
CA ASP A 297 -23.22 8.78 -20.95
C ASP A 297 -23.02 7.61 -19.96
N ASP A 298 -21.82 7.46 -19.40
CA ASP A 298 -21.52 6.41 -18.41
C ASP A 298 -21.98 6.86 -17.02
N CYS A 299 -23.28 6.65 -16.78
CA CYS A 299 -23.98 7.06 -15.56
C CYS A 299 -23.45 6.35 -14.30
N ASP A 300 -22.81 5.20 -14.51
CA ASP A 300 -22.14 4.39 -13.49
C ASP A 300 -20.63 4.57 -13.63
N LEU A 301 -20.11 5.76 -13.28
CA LEU A 301 -18.66 5.98 -13.27
C LEU A 301 -17.99 4.83 -12.47
N PRO A 302 -17.00 4.11 -13.05
CA PRO A 302 -16.24 3.17 -12.25
C PRO A 302 -15.63 3.95 -11.08
N SER A 303 -15.83 3.43 -9.87
CA SER A 303 -15.50 4.14 -8.63
C SER A 303 -14.00 4.38 -8.46
N GLY A 304 -13.16 3.68 -9.24
CA GLY A 304 -11.71 3.64 -9.09
C GLY A 304 -11.26 2.98 -7.80
N MET A 305 -12.19 2.45 -7.02
CA MET A 305 -11.88 1.76 -5.78
C MET A 305 -11.21 0.45 -6.12
N THR A 306 -10.14 0.16 -5.40
CA THR A 306 -9.30 -1.02 -5.60
C THR A 306 -9.38 -1.96 -4.41
N CYS A 307 -9.54 -1.46 -3.18
CA CYS A 307 -9.58 -2.26 -1.97
C CYS A 307 -10.91 -2.11 -1.21
N ASP A 308 -11.23 -3.07 -0.33
CA ASP A 308 -12.41 -3.08 0.53
C ASP A 308 -13.75 -2.89 -0.21
N ARG A 309 -13.81 -3.26 -1.49
CA ARG A 309 -15.01 -3.08 -2.31
C ARG A 309 -16.12 -4.04 -1.87
N PRO A 310 -17.40 -3.62 -1.84
CA PRO A 310 -18.50 -4.50 -1.48
C PRO A 310 -18.70 -5.73 -2.37
N ASP A 311 -18.23 -5.67 -3.61
CA ASP A 311 -18.32 -6.73 -4.62
C ASP A 311 -17.12 -7.69 -4.62
N ASN A 312 -16.06 -7.41 -3.86
CA ASN A 312 -14.91 -8.30 -3.69
C ASN A 312 -15.20 -9.37 -2.61
N CYS A 313 -14.99 -10.64 -2.97
CA CYS A 313 -15.29 -11.80 -2.12
C CYS A 313 -14.38 -11.93 -0.87
N TYR A 314 -13.29 -11.16 -0.80
CA TYR A 314 -12.37 -11.12 0.35
C TYR A 314 -12.61 -9.95 1.30
N THR A 315 -13.48 -9.01 0.94
CA THR A 315 -13.80 -7.86 1.80
C THR A 315 -14.37 -8.32 3.15
N PRO A 316 -13.75 -7.92 4.28
CA PRO A 316 -14.23 -8.32 5.60
C PRO A 316 -15.67 -7.86 5.85
N LYS A 317 -16.49 -8.71 6.48
CA LYS A 317 -17.89 -8.39 6.83
C LYS A 317 -18.02 -7.09 7.64
N ALA A 318 -17.02 -6.74 8.44
CA ALA A 318 -16.99 -5.50 9.20
C ALA A 318 -16.96 -4.25 8.29
N MET A 319 -16.25 -4.31 7.16
CA MET A 319 -16.16 -3.21 6.20
C MET A 319 -17.46 -3.09 5.39
N LEU A 320 -18.08 -4.22 5.01
CA LEU A 320 -19.39 -4.22 4.34
C LEU A 320 -20.49 -3.50 5.14
N LYS A 321 -20.43 -3.55 6.48
CA LYS A 321 -21.38 -2.87 7.37
C LYS A 321 -21.25 -1.34 7.32
N LYS A 322 -20.08 -0.81 6.96
CA LYS A 322 -19.82 0.64 6.88
C LYS A 322 -20.46 1.30 5.65
N LYS A 323 -20.99 0.50 4.70
CA LYS A 323 -21.64 0.97 3.46
C LYS A 323 -20.81 1.97 2.64
N HIS A 324 -19.48 1.87 2.67
CA HIS A 324 -18.61 2.62 1.76
C HIS A 324 -18.44 1.89 0.42
N LEU A 325 -18.05 2.61 -0.64
CA LEU A 325 -17.82 2.05 -1.97
C LEU A 325 -16.47 1.32 -2.10
N GLY A 326 -15.61 1.41 -1.09
CA GLY A 326 -14.25 0.86 -1.07
C GLY A 326 -13.24 1.98 -0.84
N LYS A 327 -11.97 1.66 -1.04
CA LYS A 327 -10.82 2.58 -1.01
C LYS A 327 -10.07 2.52 -2.33
N ARG A 328 -9.51 3.65 -2.79
CA ARG A 328 -8.59 3.69 -3.92
C ARG A 328 -7.17 3.78 -3.39
N LEU A 329 -6.44 2.67 -3.45
CA LEU A 329 -5.10 2.53 -2.88
C LEU A 329 -4.03 2.22 -3.93
N ASP A 330 -4.44 1.69 -5.09
CA ASP A 330 -3.53 1.29 -6.17
C ASP A 330 -3.58 2.32 -7.30
N TYR A 331 -2.40 2.69 -7.81
CA TYR A 331 -2.27 3.79 -8.75
C TYR A 331 -1.36 3.45 -9.92
N ILE A 332 -1.66 4.08 -11.06
CA ILE A 332 -0.70 4.33 -12.13
C ILE A 332 -0.59 5.85 -12.26
N LEU A 333 0.54 6.39 -11.82
CA LEU A 333 0.93 7.77 -12.01
C LEU A 333 1.93 7.87 -13.17
N TYR A 334 1.93 8.97 -13.90
CA TYR A 334 2.79 9.13 -15.07
C TYR A 334 3.27 10.56 -15.28
N GLN A 335 4.34 10.72 -16.05
CA GLN A 335 4.74 12.01 -16.59
C GLN A 335 5.46 11.85 -17.93
N SER A 336 5.06 12.67 -18.90
CA SER A 336 5.80 12.90 -20.14
C SER A 336 6.91 13.91 -19.87
N ILE A 337 8.16 13.48 -19.98
CA ILE A 337 9.32 14.32 -19.63
C ILE A 337 9.95 14.83 -20.92
N GLN A 338 10.74 14.01 -21.62
CA GLN A 338 11.41 14.42 -22.86
C GLN A 338 10.55 14.24 -24.12
N LYS A 339 9.47 13.43 -24.05
CA LYS A 339 8.60 13.14 -25.21
C LYS A 339 7.12 13.16 -24.85
N PRO A 340 6.23 13.58 -25.77
CA PRO A 340 4.79 13.63 -25.53
C PRO A 340 4.16 12.24 -25.59
N PHE A 341 3.78 11.71 -24.43
CA PHE A 341 3.00 10.47 -24.34
C PHE A 341 1.61 10.81 -23.81
N ASP A 342 0.59 10.56 -24.63
CA ASP A 342 -0.79 10.80 -24.26
C ASP A 342 -1.33 9.56 -23.54
N LEU A 343 -2.11 9.80 -22.48
CA LEU A 343 -2.91 8.75 -21.86
C LEU A 343 -4.09 8.43 -22.77
N VAL A 344 -4.21 7.18 -23.20
CA VAL A 344 -5.32 6.75 -24.07
C VAL A 344 -6.48 6.19 -23.27
N TYR A 345 -6.21 5.37 -22.26
CA TYR A 345 -7.21 4.95 -21.28
C TYR A 345 -6.56 4.57 -19.96
N CYS A 346 -7.37 4.58 -18.89
CA CYS A 346 -7.06 3.99 -17.61
C CYS A 346 -8.31 3.31 -17.05
N ASP A 347 -8.20 2.07 -16.60
CA ASP A 347 -9.33 1.29 -16.09
C ASP A 347 -8.87 0.31 -14.99
N ASN A 348 -9.83 -0.28 -14.29
CA ASN A 348 -9.57 -1.40 -13.39
C ASN A 348 -9.35 -2.70 -14.19
N CYS A 349 -8.53 -3.59 -13.66
CA CYS A 349 -8.29 -4.91 -14.21
C CYS A 349 -8.19 -5.96 -13.08
N PHE A 350 -8.06 -7.24 -13.44
CA PHE A 350 -7.92 -8.34 -12.47
C PHE A 350 -8.99 -8.36 -11.37
N ASP A 351 -10.26 -8.17 -11.72
CA ASP A 351 -11.38 -8.20 -10.78
C ASP A 351 -11.75 -9.64 -10.38
N VAL A 352 -12.77 -10.22 -11.03
CA VAL A 352 -13.23 -11.59 -10.79
C VAL A 352 -12.53 -12.54 -11.74
N ILE A 353 -12.01 -13.65 -11.21
CA ILE A 353 -11.44 -14.74 -12.00
C ILE A 353 -12.55 -15.34 -12.87
N PRO A 354 -12.37 -15.42 -14.21
CA PRO A 354 -13.35 -16.05 -15.09
C PRO A 354 -13.64 -17.50 -14.66
N GLY A 355 -14.92 -17.86 -14.56
CA GLY A 355 -15.38 -19.20 -14.21
C GLY A 355 -16.67 -19.21 -13.39
N GLU A 356 -17.08 -20.40 -12.94
CA GLU A 356 -18.35 -20.59 -12.21
C GLU A 356 -18.32 -20.03 -10.78
N LYS A 357 -17.14 -19.97 -10.15
CA LYS A 357 -16.99 -19.46 -8.78
C LYS A 357 -16.65 -17.97 -8.82
N ARG A 358 -17.43 -17.15 -8.10
CA ARG A 358 -17.16 -15.72 -7.92
C ARG A 358 -16.01 -15.51 -6.93
N ILE A 359 -14.79 -15.66 -7.41
CA ILE A 359 -13.53 -15.47 -6.67
C ILE A 359 -12.72 -14.37 -7.34
N ASN A 360 -12.22 -13.40 -6.58
CA ASN A 360 -11.37 -12.33 -7.10
C ASN A 360 -9.90 -12.77 -7.22
N TYR A 361 -9.13 -12.10 -8.10
CA TYR A 361 -7.68 -12.32 -8.24
C TYR A 361 -6.91 -11.93 -6.98
N SER A 362 -7.40 -10.94 -6.25
CA SER A 362 -6.86 -10.47 -4.98
C SER A 362 -7.97 -9.83 -4.12
N ASP A 363 -7.67 -9.47 -2.88
CA ASP A 363 -8.51 -8.56 -2.09
C ASP A 363 -8.43 -7.10 -2.60
N HIS A 364 -7.48 -6.83 -3.48
CA HIS A 364 -7.42 -5.64 -4.34
C HIS A 364 -7.88 -5.93 -5.78
N LEU A 365 -8.37 -4.90 -6.47
CA LEU A 365 -8.47 -4.85 -7.93
C LEU A 365 -7.20 -4.24 -8.50
N GLY A 366 -6.79 -4.74 -9.66
CA GLY A 366 -5.71 -4.12 -10.43
C GLY A 366 -6.14 -2.82 -11.09
N VAL A 367 -5.14 -2.08 -11.54
CA VAL A 367 -5.29 -0.88 -12.36
C VAL A 367 -4.43 -1.05 -13.61
N CYS A 368 -4.96 -0.69 -14.77
CA CYS A 368 -4.22 -0.65 -16.02
C CYS A 368 -4.35 0.70 -16.73
N ALA A 369 -3.35 1.01 -17.56
CA ALA A 369 -3.35 2.21 -18.39
C ALA A 369 -2.58 1.95 -19.69
N MET A 370 -2.98 2.68 -20.74
CA MET A 370 -2.27 2.71 -22.02
C MET A 370 -1.78 4.12 -22.32
N PHE A 371 -0.49 4.24 -22.63
CA PHE A 371 0.13 5.48 -23.07
C PHE A 371 0.53 5.36 -24.54
N ARG A 372 0.35 6.42 -25.33
CA ARG A 372 0.72 6.45 -26.74
C ARG A 372 1.60 7.64 -27.05
N LEU A 373 2.71 7.41 -27.75
CA LEU A 373 3.57 8.47 -28.24
C LEU A 373 2.83 9.33 -29.27
N ASN A 374 2.82 10.64 -29.06
CA ASN A 374 2.29 11.62 -30.00
C ASN A 374 3.40 12.17 -30.89
N LYS A 375 3.66 11.51 -32.03
CA LYS A 375 4.72 11.91 -32.97
C LYS A 375 4.54 13.30 -33.57
N GLU A 376 3.30 13.78 -33.69
CA GLU A 376 3.02 15.11 -34.23
C GLU A 376 3.46 16.21 -33.25
N ALA A 377 3.18 16.01 -31.96
CA ALA A 377 3.58 16.92 -30.89
C ALA A 377 5.07 16.84 -30.53
N GLU A 378 5.80 15.83 -31.01
CA GLU A 378 7.22 15.65 -30.70
C GLU A 378 8.07 16.83 -31.18
N LYS A 379 7.71 17.41 -32.34
CA LYS A 379 8.35 18.62 -32.87
C LYS A 379 7.89 19.85 -32.08
N GLY A 380 8.71 20.27 -31.13
CA GLY A 380 8.44 21.44 -30.30
C GLY A 380 7.92 21.11 -28.90
N TRP A 381 7.91 19.83 -28.51
CA TRP A 381 7.68 19.42 -27.14
C TRP A 381 8.65 20.15 -26.20
N LYS A 382 8.11 20.65 -25.09
CA LYS A 382 8.87 21.25 -24.01
C LYS A 382 8.55 20.49 -22.73
N GLU A 383 9.59 20.18 -21.97
CA GLU A 383 9.40 19.56 -20.66
C GLU A 383 8.46 20.45 -19.81
N PRO A 384 7.44 19.87 -19.15
CA PRO A 384 6.53 20.63 -18.31
C PRO A 384 7.29 21.28 -17.14
N LEU A 385 6.92 22.53 -16.82
CA LEU A 385 7.45 23.24 -15.67
C LEU A 385 7.09 22.51 -14.37
N ARG A 386 8.09 22.27 -13.53
CA ARG A 386 7.91 21.61 -12.23
C ARG A 386 7.68 22.67 -11.16
N ILE A 387 6.43 22.91 -10.79
CA ILE A 387 6.07 23.81 -9.68
C ILE A 387 5.72 22.95 -8.47
N ILE A 388 6.40 23.19 -7.36
CA ILE A 388 6.12 22.51 -6.09
C ILE A 388 5.25 23.44 -5.24
N ASP A 389 4.03 23.02 -4.93
CA ASP A 389 3.20 23.65 -3.91
C ASP A 389 3.82 23.40 -2.52
N ARG A 390 4.27 24.47 -1.86
CA ARG A 390 4.95 24.39 -0.56
C ARG A 390 4.02 23.94 0.57
N ARG A 391 2.69 24.12 0.43
CA ARG A 391 1.73 23.78 1.49
C ARG A 391 1.79 22.31 1.91
N PHE A 392 1.92 21.40 0.95
CA PHE A 392 2.03 19.97 1.25
C PHE A 392 3.34 19.62 1.97
N LEU A 393 4.42 20.38 1.73
CA LEU A 393 5.67 20.21 2.46
C LEU A 393 5.55 20.73 3.90
N GLU A 394 4.93 21.88 4.10
CA GLU A 394 4.68 22.47 5.42
C GLU A 394 3.79 21.55 6.29
N GLU A 395 2.67 21.08 5.76
CA GLU A 395 1.77 20.16 6.47
C GLU A 395 2.46 18.82 6.79
N THR A 396 3.28 18.32 5.86
CA THR A 396 4.06 17.09 6.09
C THR A 396 5.11 17.30 7.19
N HIS A 397 5.81 18.43 7.16
CA HIS A 397 6.80 18.80 8.16
C HIS A 397 6.19 18.81 9.56
N ASP A 398 5.00 19.40 9.73
CA ASP A 398 4.34 19.49 11.04
C ASP A 398 4.01 18.11 11.62
N ILE A 399 3.45 17.21 10.80
CA ILE A 399 3.08 15.85 11.23
C ILE A 399 4.33 15.02 11.54
N VAL A 400 5.36 15.08 10.69
CA VAL A 400 6.61 14.33 10.89
C VAL A 400 7.37 14.84 12.11
N SER A 401 7.35 16.15 12.36
CA SER A 401 7.92 16.78 13.55
C SER A 401 7.22 16.35 14.83
N GLU A 402 5.90 16.17 14.81
CA GLU A 402 5.17 15.59 15.95
C GLU A 402 5.56 14.12 16.18
N GLY A 403 5.80 13.37 15.11
CA GLY A 403 6.40 12.04 15.16
C GLY A 403 7.75 12.01 15.89
N GLU A 404 8.63 13.00 15.68
CA GLU A 404 9.91 13.09 16.41
C GLU A 404 9.70 13.28 17.92
N LYS A 405 8.74 14.14 18.31
CA LYS A 405 8.43 14.38 19.73
C LYS A 405 7.95 13.10 20.42
N ARG A 406 7.10 12.32 19.75
CA ARG A 406 6.69 10.99 20.23
C ARG A 406 7.91 10.11 20.49
N ILE A 407 8.84 10.00 19.53
CA ILE A 407 10.02 9.16 19.67
C ILE A 407 10.86 9.57 20.88
N ILE A 408 11.03 10.88 21.10
CA ILE A 408 11.76 11.39 22.28
C ILE A 408 11.07 10.96 23.58
N TRP A 409 9.74 11.01 23.62
CA TRP A 409 8.97 10.55 24.77
C TRP A 409 9.10 9.03 24.97
N ASP A 410 8.94 8.24 23.92
CA ASP A 410 9.08 6.78 23.96
C ASP A 410 10.46 6.36 24.47
N ARG A 411 11.52 7.05 24.04
CA ARG A 411 12.88 6.79 24.56
C ARG A 411 12.99 7.00 26.06
N ARG A 412 12.40 8.07 26.58
CA ARG A 412 12.37 8.32 28.03
C ARG A 412 11.55 7.26 28.75
N PHE A 413 10.42 6.87 28.17
CA PHE A 413 9.55 5.82 28.71
C PHE A 413 10.27 4.47 28.80
N PHE A 414 10.89 4.00 27.71
CA PHE A 414 11.67 2.76 27.73
C PHE A 414 12.90 2.85 28.64
N GLY A 415 13.54 4.02 28.74
CA GLY A 415 14.60 4.27 29.71
C GLY A 415 14.13 4.11 31.16
N ALA A 416 12.96 4.65 31.49
CA ALA A 416 12.35 4.49 32.81
C ALA A 416 11.97 3.04 33.09
N ILE A 417 11.43 2.32 32.10
CA ILE A 417 11.14 0.88 32.21
C ILE A 417 12.43 0.10 32.51
N CYS A 418 13.52 0.35 31.79
CA CYS A 418 14.79 -0.32 32.05
C CYS A 418 15.27 -0.11 33.50
N PHE A 419 15.17 1.12 34.01
CA PHE A 419 15.53 1.42 35.39
C PHE A 419 14.64 0.68 36.40
N LEU A 420 13.33 0.67 36.19
CA LEU A 420 12.38 -0.05 37.06
C LEU A 420 12.59 -1.57 37.02
N LEU A 421 12.86 -2.15 35.85
CA LEU A 421 13.14 -3.57 35.70
C LEU A 421 14.44 -3.97 36.40
N LEU A 422 15.48 -3.13 36.35
CA LEU A 422 16.72 -3.37 37.09
C LEU A 422 16.48 -3.40 38.61
N LEU A 423 15.71 -2.45 39.15
CA LEU A 423 15.33 -2.44 40.56
C LEU A 423 14.50 -3.68 40.95
N LEU A 424 13.57 -4.08 40.09
CA LEU A 424 12.71 -5.24 40.32
C LEU A 424 13.52 -6.55 40.31
N ILE A 425 14.41 -6.73 39.33
CA ILE A 425 15.30 -7.89 39.25
C ILE A 425 16.18 -7.95 40.49
N PHE A 426 16.79 -6.82 40.89
CA PHE A 426 17.60 -6.74 42.10
C PHE A 426 16.80 -7.11 43.35
N GLY A 427 15.60 -6.55 43.54
CA GLY A 427 14.74 -6.84 44.68
C GLY A 427 14.28 -8.29 44.75
N ILE A 428 13.94 -8.89 43.60
CA ILE A 428 13.57 -10.31 43.51
C ILE A 428 14.76 -11.22 43.83
N SER A 429 15.98 -10.84 43.43
CA SER A 429 17.19 -11.60 43.82
C SER A 429 17.36 -11.65 45.33
N GLN A 430 17.20 -10.50 46.01
CA GLN A 430 17.28 -10.45 47.48
C GLN A 430 16.18 -11.30 48.15
N LEU A 431 14.98 -11.33 47.57
CA LEU A 431 13.89 -12.17 48.08
C LEU A 431 14.14 -13.66 47.84
N GLY A 432 14.71 -14.03 46.68
CA GLY A 432 15.03 -15.41 46.33
C GLY A 432 16.02 -16.06 47.30
N ASP A 433 17.00 -15.29 47.78
CA ASP A 433 17.97 -15.75 48.78
C ASP A 433 17.31 -16.04 50.14
N ALA A 434 16.17 -15.40 50.44
CA ALA A 434 15.42 -15.57 51.69
C ALA A 434 14.40 -16.73 51.66
N ILE A 435 14.21 -17.42 50.52
CA ILE A 435 13.21 -18.48 50.37
C ILE A 435 13.87 -19.86 50.57
N ASP A 436 13.34 -20.68 51.48
CA ASP A 436 13.89 -22.01 51.76
C ASP A 436 13.37 -23.13 50.84
N PHE A 437 12.19 -22.96 50.25
CA PHE A 437 11.56 -24.01 49.43
C PHE A 437 12.09 -24.05 48.00
N GLN A 438 12.60 -25.22 47.58
CA GLN A 438 13.18 -25.45 46.25
C GLN A 438 12.23 -25.11 45.09
N PHE A 439 10.95 -25.48 45.18
CA PHE A 439 9.97 -25.18 44.13
C PHE A 439 9.80 -23.66 43.91
N SER A 440 9.76 -22.88 44.99
CA SER A 440 9.64 -21.42 44.93
C SER A 440 10.89 -20.76 44.35
N LYS A 441 12.09 -21.34 44.55
CA LYS A 441 13.33 -20.87 43.91
C LYS A 441 13.27 -20.98 42.39
N TYR A 442 12.74 -22.09 41.85
CA TYR A 442 12.57 -22.24 40.40
C TYR A 442 11.62 -21.20 39.82
N ILE A 443 10.54 -20.86 40.53
CA ILE A 443 9.61 -19.80 40.12
C ILE A 443 10.33 -18.44 40.09
N VAL A 444 11.12 -18.12 41.12
CA VAL A 444 11.90 -16.88 41.18
C VAL A 444 12.87 -16.77 40.01
N ILE A 445 13.61 -17.85 39.72
CA ILE A 445 14.55 -17.90 38.59
C ILE A 445 13.81 -17.69 37.26
N LEU A 446 12.65 -18.34 37.06
CA LEU A 446 11.85 -18.16 35.85
C LEU A 446 11.37 -16.71 35.71
N VAL A 447 10.90 -16.08 36.79
CA VAL A 447 10.47 -14.68 36.78
C VAL A 447 11.66 -13.76 36.46
N GLN A 448 12.81 -13.96 37.08
CA GLN A 448 14.02 -13.19 36.80
C GLN A 448 14.46 -13.32 35.35
N PHE A 449 14.40 -14.52 34.79
CA PHE A 449 14.72 -14.77 33.39
C PHE A 449 13.78 -13.99 32.46
N LEU A 450 12.46 -14.04 32.69
CA LEU A 450 11.49 -13.29 31.90
C LEU A 450 11.67 -11.77 32.03
N LEU A 451 11.94 -11.26 33.24
CA LEU A 451 12.24 -9.84 33.45
C LEU A 451 13.54 -9.41 32.76
N THR A 452 14.55 -10.28 32.74
CA THR A 452 15.82 -10.02 32.05
C THR A 452 15.61 -9.96 30.54
N LEU A 453 14.77 -10.82 29.96
CA LEU A 453 14.40 -10.73 28.55
C LEU A 453 13.66 -9.42 28.25
N LEU A 454 12.73 -9.02 29.11
CA LEU A 454 12.00 -7.76 28.96
C LEU A 454 12.92 -6.54 29.10
N LEU A 455 13.90 -6.57 30.01
CA LEU A 455 14.92 -5.55 30.15
C LEU A 455 15.78 -5.46 28.89
N GLY A 456 16.24 -6.61 28.38
CA GLY A 456 17.02 -6.69 27.14
C GLY A 456 16.25 -6.12 25.95
N PHE A 457 14.98 -6.48 25.81
CA PHE A 457 14.10 -5.91 24.78
C PHE A 457 13.91 -4.40 24.95
N SER A 458 13.59 -3.94 26.16
CA SER A 458 13.33 -2.51 26.44
C SER A 458 14.58 -1.66 26.17
N PHE A 459 15.75 -2.17 26.53
CA PHE A 459 17.03 -1.54 26.24
C PHE A 459 17.29 -1.51 24.73
N TRP A 460 17.20 -2.66 24.05
CA TRP A 460 17.42 -2.75 22.61
C TRP A 460 16.47 -1.84 21.83
N TYR A 461 15.18 -1.87 22.14
CA TYR A 461 14.18 -1.06 21.46
C TYR A 461 14.37 0.43 21.75
N GLY A 462 14.48 0.80 23.02
CA GLY A 462 14.63 2.19 23.45
C GLY A 462 15.93 2.84 22.97
N MET A 463 17.04 2.10 22.94
CA MET A 463 18.34 2.63 22.56
C MET A 463 18.65 2.48 21.07
N ILE A 464 18.31 1.36 20.44
CA ILE A 464 18.70 1.07 19.06
C ILE A 464 17.56 1.41 18.11
N SER A 465 16.39 0.77 18.28
CA SER A 465 15.27 0.93 17.34
C SER A 465 14.80 2.38 17.26
N LEU A 466 14.52 3.01 18.40
CA LEU A 466 14.10 4.42 18.45
C LEU A 466 15.21 5.40 18.04
N SER A 467 16.49 5.01 18.09
CA SER A 467 17.58 5.85 17.53
C SER A 467 17.59 5.83 16.02
N ILE A 468 17.39 4.66 15.41
CA ILE A 468 17.28 4.52 13.95
C ILE A 468 16.07 5.31 13.47
N GLU A 469 14.91 5.08 14.08
CA GLU A 469 13.67 5.76 13.74
C GLU A 469 13.78 7.28 13.85
N ARG A 470 14.37 7.79 14.94
CA ARG A 470 14.60 9.22 15.11
C ARG A 470 15.47 9.79 14.01
N ARG A 471 16.60 9.15 13.68
CA ARG A 471 17.52 9.66 12.64
C ARG A 471 16.83 9.74 11.28
N SER A 472 16.02 8.73 10.94
CA SER A 472 15.25 8.71 9.70
C SER A 472 14.18 9.82 9.65
N ILE A 473 13.46 10.06 10.75
CA ILE A 473 12.54 11.18 10.87
C ILE A 473 13.27 12.52 10.76
N THR A 474 14.37 12.71 11.50
CA THR A 474 15.16 13.94 11.46
C THR A 474 15.67 14.24 10.05
N GLU A 475 16.13 13.22 9.31
CA GLU A 475 16.55 13.38 7.91
C GLU A 475 15.39 13.85 7.02
N THR A 476 14.19 13.29 7.19
CA THR A 476 12.99 13.76 6.47
C THR A 476 12.72 15.25 6.77
N ILE A 477 12.75 15.63 8.05
CA ILE A 477 12.52 17.01 8.50
C ILE A 477 13.55 17.96 7.89
N TRP A 478 14.83 17.61 7.93
CA TRP A 478 15.92 18.46 7.42
C TRP A 478 15.80 18.66 5.91
N ASN A 479 15.53 17.61 5.14
CA ASN A 479 15.31 17.74 3.70
C ASN A 479 14.10 18.62 3.37
N ILE A 480 13.00 18.52 4.13
CA ILE A 480 11.84 19.39 3.93
C ILE A 480 12.20 20.85 4.22
N ASN A 481 12.93 21.14 5.30
CA ASN A 481 13.39 22.49 5.62
C ASN A 481 14.28 23.08 4.52
N ASP A 482 15.26 22.31 4.03
CA ASP A 482 16.12 22.72 2.92
C ASP A 482 15.32 23.06 1.64
N MET A 483 14.17 22.42 1.44
CA MET A 483 13.27 22.68 0.32
C MET A 483 12.33 23.87 0.55
N LEU A 484 12.01 24.21 1.80
CA LEU A 484 11.17 25.36 2.15
C LEU A 484 11.96 26.67 2.20
N GLU A 485 13.24 26.62 2.58
CA GLU A 485 14.14 27.77 2.64
C GLU A 485 14.57 28.29 1.24
N ARG A 486 14.54 27.43 0.22
CA ARG A 486 14.82 27.76 -1.19
C ARG A 486 13.52 28.13 -1.90
#